data_AF-A0A2D7I9V0-F1
#
_entry.id   AF-A0A2D7I9V0-F1
#
_cell.length_a   1.000
_cell.length_b   1.000
_cell.length_c   1.000
_cell.angle_alpha   90.00
_cell.angle_beta   90.00
_cell.angle_gamma   90.00
#
_symmetry.space_group_name_H-M   'P 1'
#
loop_
_entity.id
_entity.type
_entity.pdbx_description
1 polymer ?
#
loop_
_entity_poly.entity_id
_entity_poly.type
_entity_poly.pdbx_seq_one_letter_code
_entity_poly.pdbx_strand_id
1 'polypeptide(L)'
;MARSIDNIVVGVRSIDKATDMWIDHFGLDVVSERNGADSDLSKLWGLDDDQIEKQVLLTTPQVEVGRIHLVQFKNPLLPVRQHANAT
;
A
#
# COMPACT_ATOMS: atom_id res chain seq x y z
N MET A 1 -22.94 12.66 -11.69
CA MET A 1 -21.47 12.62 -11.64
C MET A 1 -21.01 11.18 -11.81
N ALA A 2 -20.01 10.92 -12.64
CA ALA A 2 -19.42 9.59 -12.74
C ALA A 2 -18.69 9.27 -11.43
N ARG A 3 -18.93 8.10 -10.84
CA ARG A 3 -18.14 7.61 -9.69
C ARG A 3 -16.77 7.19 -10.20
N SER A 4 -15.72 7.84 -9.72
CA SER A 4 -14.34 7.41 -9.90
C SER A 4 -13.95 6.39 -8.83
N ILE A 5 -12.96 5.55 -9.13
CA ILE A 5 -12.26 4.77 -8.12
C ILE A 5 -11.36 5.75 -7.35
N ASP A 6 -11.50 5.80 -6.02
CA ASP A 6 -10.68 6.68 -5.18
C ASP A 6 -9.23 6.20 -5.12
N ASN A 7 -9.04 4.95 -4.70
CA ASN A 7 -7.75 4.31 -4.62
C ASN A 7 -7.84 2.79 -4.82
N ILE A 8 -6.70 2.19 -5.14
CA ILE A 8 -6.45 0.75 -4.95
C ILE A 8 -5.54 0.57 -3.74
N VAL A 9 -5.72 -0.53 -3.01
CA VAL A 9 -4.85 -0.88 -1.89
C VAL A 9 -3.93 -2.02 -2.29
N VAL A 10 -2.63 -1.88 -2.01
CA VAL A 10 -1.61 -2.89 -2.30
C VAL A 10 -0.83 -3.20 -1.03
N GLY A 11 -0.94 -4.45 -0.57
CA GLY A 11 -0.11 -4.98 0.50
C GLY A 11 1.33 -5.17 0.03
N VAL A 12 2.30 -4.62 0.75
CA VAL A 12 3.72 -4.70 0.40
C VAL A 12 4.56 -5.22 1.56
N ARG A 13 5.70 -5.82 1.23
CA ARG A 13 6.68 -6.27 2.24
C ARG A 13 7.53 -5.12 2.79
N SER A 14 7.81 -4.12 1.95
CA SER A 14 8.61 -2.95 2.30
C SER A 14 8.02 -1.76 1.58
N ILE A 15 7.54 -0.78 2.34
CA ILE A 15 7.03 0.47 1.81
C ILE A 15 8.15 1.22 1.11
N ASP A 16 9.34 1.31 1.72
CA ASP A 16 10.45 2.07 1.13
C ASP A 16 10.79 1.56 -0.28
N LYS A 17 10.93 0.24 -0.47
CA LYS A 17 11.17 -0.33 -1.80
C LYS A 17 10.00 -0.13 -2.78
N ALA A 18 8.77 -0.18 -2.27
CA ALA A 18 7.59 0.02 -3.10
C ALA A 18 7.48 1.49 -3.53
N THR A 19 7.71 2.44 -2.62
CA THR A 19 7.72 3.87 -2.91
C THR A 19 8.83 4.23 -3.87
N ASP A 20 10.05 3.69 -3.70
CA ASP A 20 11.16 3.91 -4.64
C ASP A 20 10.72 3.53 -6.07
N MET A 21 10.07 2.36 -6.26
CA MET A 21 9.57 1.95 -7.56
C MET A 21 8.56 2.96 -8.13
N TRP A 22 7.53 3.33 -7.36
CA TRP A 22 6.45 4.19 -7.85
C TRP A 22 6.88 5.65 -8.07
N ILE A 23 7.74 6.17 -7.20
CA ILE A 23 8.25 7.54 -7.29
C ILE A 23 9.29 7.61 -8.40
N ASP A 24 10.32 6.78 -8.36
CA ASP A 24 11.48 6.95 -9.24
C ASP A 24 11.23 6.43 -10.67
N HIS A 25 10.39 5.41 -10.84
CA HIS A 25 10.10 4.85 -12.16
C HIS A 25 8.80 5.35 -12.79
N PHE A 26 7.82 5.74 -11.97
CA PHE A 26 6.51 6.17 -12.47
C PHE A 26 6.17 7.65 -12.16
N GLY A 27 6.97 8.34 -11.35
CA GLY A 27 6.80 9.77 -11.07
C GLY A 27 5.58 10.08 -10.21
N LEU A 28 5.16 9.16 -9.33
CA LEU A 28 4.09 9.42 -8.36
C LEU A 28 4.60 10.26 -7.19
N ASP A 29 3.69 11.03 -6.58
CA ASP A 29 3.96 11.82 -5.37
C ASP A 29 3.40 11.13 -4.13
N VAL A 30 4.10 11.30 -2.98
CA VAL A 30 3.58 10.92 -1.67
C VAL A 30 2.59 11.98 -1.19
N VAL A 31 1.36 11.56 -0.92
CA VAL A 31 0.29 12.41 -0.38
C VAL A 31 0.27 12.38 1.13
N SER A 32 0.42 11.19 1.70
CA SER A 32 0.43 10.99 3.15
C SER A 32 1.22 9.74 3.52
N GLU A 33 1.79 9.78 4.72
CA GLU A 33 2.47 8.65 5.35
C GLU A 33 1.95 8.50 6.78
N ARG A 34 1.75 7.26 7.20
CA ARG A 34 1.40 6.90 8.57
C ARG A 34 2.31 5.76 9.02
N ASN A 35 2.97 5.96 10.15
CA ASN A 35 3.78 4.95 10.81
C ASN A 35 3.06 4.39 12.04
N GLY A 36 3.23 3.10 12.28
CA GLY A 36 2.60 2.36 13.39
C GLY A 36 1.25 1.74 13.02
N ALA A 37 0.65 1.14 14.04
CA ALA A 37 -0.60 0.40 13.94
C ALA A 37 -1.77 1.23 13.41
N ASP A 38 -2.73 0.52 12.80
CA ASP A 38 -3.99 1.08 12.34
C ASP A 38 -5.14 0.17 12.74
N SER A 39 -5.67 0.38 13.94
CA SER A 39 -6.76 -0.44 14.49
C SER A 39 -8.02 -0.39 13.64
N ASP A 40 -8.31 0.74 13.00
CA ASP A 40 -9.51 0.88 12.17
C ASP A 40 -9.38 0.03 10.90
N LEU A 41 -8.21 0.09 10.24
CA LEU A 41 -7.93 -0.74 9.07
C LEU A 41 -7.78 -2.22 9.43
N SER A 42 -7.11 -2.54 10.54
CA SER A 42 -7.02 -3.91 11.07
C SER A 42 -8.41 -4.49 11.30
N LYS A 43 -9.30 -3.75 11.98
CA LYS A 43 -10.68 -4.17 12.22
C LYS A 43 -11.46 -4.34 10.92
N LEU A 44 -11.29 -3.44 9.95
CA LEU A 44 -11.93 -3.54 8.64
C LEU A 44 -11.53 -4.82 7.89
N TRP A 45 -10.28 -5.26 8.05
CA TRP A 45 -9.74 -6.45 7.38
C TRP A 45 -9.77 -7.72 8.22
N GLY A 46 -10.25 -7.65 9.46
CA GLY A 46 -10.25 -8.78 10.39
C GLY A 46 -8.85 -9.23 10.81
N LEU A 47 -7.92 -8.29 10.95
CA LEU A 47 -6.57 -8.51 11.46
C LEU A 47 -6.48 -8.15 12.94
N ASP A 48 -5.44 -8.63 13.62
CA ASP A 48 -5.11 -8.11 14.95
C ASP A 48 -4.66 -6.64 14.86
N ASP A 49 -4.90 -5.88 15.94
CA ASP A 49 -4.71 -4.42 15.96
C ASP A 49 -3.26 -3.98 15.67
N ASP A 50 -2.27 -4.86 15.81
CA ASP A 50 -0.84 -4.56 15.66
C ASP A 50 -0.21 -5.08 14.35
N GLN A 51 -1.01 -5.59 13.41
CA GLN A 51 -0.51 -6.24 12.20
C GLN A 51 -0.05 -5.26 11.11
N ILE A 52 -0.44 -3.99 11.19
CA ILE A 52 -0.02 -2.95 10.25
C ILE A 52 1.16 -2.19 10.85
N GLU A 53 2.22 -2.01 10.06
CA GLU A 53 3.44 -1.34 10.49
C GLU A 53 3.57 0.06 9.90
N LYS A 54 3.24 0.24 8.62
CA LYS A 54 3.40 1.50 7.90
C LYS A 54 2.43 1.56 6.73
N GLN A 55 2.02 2.78 6.36
CA GLN A 55 1.12 3.05 5.25
C GLN A 55 1.57 4.30 4.49
N VAL A 56 1.45 4.29 3.16
CA VAL A 56 1.74 5.44 2.30
C VAL A 56 0.66 5.56 1.22
N LEU A 57 0.13 6.76 1.03
CA LEU A 57 -0.77 7.07 -0.08
C LEU A 57 0.00 7.79 -1.18
N LEU A 58 -0.05 7.26 -2.39
CA LEU A 58 0.59 7.81 -3.58
C LEU A 58 -0.46 8.34 -4.56
N THR A 59 -0.10 9.40 -5.29
CA THR A 59 -0.94 9.95 -6.35
C THR A 59 -0.14 10.26 -7.62
N THR A 60 -0.84 10.29 -8.75
CA THR A 60 -0.28 10.91 -9.96
C THR A 60 -0.32 12.43 -9.75
N PRO A 61 0.75 13.17 -10.09
CA PRO A 61 0.80 14.62 -9.93
C PRO A 61 -0.43 15.30 -10.55
N GLN A 62 -1.04 16.23 -9.81
CA GLN A 62 -2.24 16.99 -10.21
C GLN A 62 -3.52 16.16 -10.40
N VAL A 63 -3.51 14.87 -10.06
CA VAL A 63 -4.69 14.00 -10.10
C VAL A 63 -5.18 13.73 -8.68
N GLU A 64 -6.47 13.90 -8.44
CA GLU A 64 -7.06 13.72 -7.10
C GLU A 64 -7.71 12.34 -6.88
N VAL A 65 -7.85 11.51 -7.92
CA VAL A 65 -8.50 10.18 -7.87
C VAL A 65 -7.59 9.11 -8.46
N GLY A 66 -7.91 7.82 -8.27
CA GLY A 66 -7.08 6.72 -8.80
C GLY A 66 -5.73 6.60 -8.10
N ARG A 67 -5.70 6.82 -6.79
CA ARG A 67 -4.50 6.77 -5.95
C ARG A 67 -4.07 5.33 -5.65
N ILE A 68 -2.86 5.17 -5.13
CA ILE A 68 -2.35 3.88 -4.65
C ILE A 68 -2.09 3.97 -3.15
N HIS A 69 -2.81 3.18 -2.36
CA HIS A 69 -2.57 3.05 -0.93
C HIS A 69 -1.69 1.82 -0.68
N LEU A 70 -0.44 2.05 -0.30
CA LEU A 70 0.51 1.01 0.08
C LEU A 70 0.38 0.71 1.58
N VAL A 71 0.29 -0.56 1.93
CA VAL A 71 0.20 -1.01 3.33
C VAL A 71 1.26 -2.07 3.60
N GLN A 72 2.14 -1.81 4.57
CA GLN A 72 3.14 -2.75 5.05
C GLN A 72 2.63 -3.46 6.30
N PHE A 73 2.64 -4.79 6.26
CA PHE A 73 2.32 -5.63 7.40
C PHE A 73 3.57 -5.93 8.22
N LYS A 74 3.43 -5.95 9.54
CA LYS A 74 4.48 -6.31 10.50
C LYS A 74 4.91 -7.76 10.35
N ASN A 75 3.94 -8.66 10.16
CA ASN A 75 4.17 -10.09 9.96
C ASN A 75 3.53 -10.53 8.63
N PRO A 76 4.18 -10.23 7.48
CA PRO A 76 3.62 -10.62 6.20
C PRO A 76 3.63 -12.15 6.07
N LEU A 77 2.54 -12.69 5.50
CA LEU A 77 2.49 -14.09 5.09
C LEU A 77 3.51 -14.36 3.97
N LEU A 78 3.71 -15.65 3.72
CA LEU A 78 4.62 -16.11 2.67
C LEU A 78 4.21 -15.52 1.30
N PRO A 79 5.18 -15.11 0.45
CA PRO A 79 4.87 -14.63 -0.88
C PRO A 79 4.06 -15.66 -1.66
N VAL A 80 3.03 -15.20 -2.39
CA VAL A 80 2.16 -16.06 -3.22
C VAL A 80 2.96 -16.96 -4.17
N ARG A 81 4.15 -16.52 -4.59
CA ARG A 81 5.04 -17.24 -5.52
C ARG A 81 6.31 -17.80 -4.89
N GLN A 82 6.35 -18.03 -3.59
CA GLN A 82 7.57 -18.54 -2.90
C GLN A 82 8.12 -19.84 -3.53
N HIS A 83 7.27 -20.66 -4.13
CA HIS A 83 7.64 -21.92 -4.81
C HIS A 83 7.19 -21.96 -6.26
N ALA A 84 6.83 -20.82 -6.85
CA ALA A 84 6.48 -20.80 -8.26
C ALA A 84 7.78 -20.92 -9.07
N ASN A 85 7.79 -21.81 -10.06
CA ASN A 85 8.88 -21.87 -11.02
C ASN A 85 8.97 -20.52 -11.76
N ALA A 86 10.19 -20.04 -11.96
CA ALA A 86 10.46 -18.91 -12.83
C ALA A 86 10.18 -19.35 -14.27
N THR A 87 8.94 -19.19 -14.72
CA THR A 87 8.57 -19.24 -16.14
C THR A 87 8.72 -17.87 -16.76
#